data_AF-A0A381E8W0-F1
#
_entry.id   AF-A0A381E8W0-F1
#
_cell.length_a   1.000
_cell.length_b   1.000
_cell.length_c   1.000
_cell.angle_alpha   90.00
_cell.angle_beta   90.00
_cell.angle_gamma   90.00
#
_symmetry.space_group_name_H-M   'P 1'
#
loop_
_entity.id
_entity.type
_entity.pdbx_description
1 polymer ?
#
loop_
_entity_poly.entity_id
_entity_poly.type
_entity_poly.pdbx_seq_one_letter_code
_entity_poly.pdbx_strand_id
1 'polypeptide(L)' 'MPTTYYAHSADNQPYAHWQTLADHAHKVGEMAAAFAAAFGAQEIARYTGELHDLGKYS' A
#
# COMPACT_ATOMS: atom_id res chain seq x y z
N MET A 1 -22.71 2.94 -1.17
CA MET A 1 -21.35 3.49 -1.05
C MET A 1 -20.37 2.32 -1.05
N PRO A 2 -19.27 2.37 -1.80
CA PRO A 2 -18.25 1.32 -1.75
C PRO A 2 -17.64 1.24 -0.35
N THR A 3 -17.33 0.02 0.11
CA THR A 3 -16.61 -0.21 1.37
C THR A 3 -15.21 0.38 1.28
N THR A 4 -14.79 1.15 2.29
CA THR A 4 -13.43 1.71 2.37
C THR A 4 -12.61 0.86 3.34
N TYR A 5 -11.45 0.39 2.88
CA TYR A 5 -10.48 -0.37 3.67
C TYR A 5 -9.29 0.51 4.03
N TYR A 6 -8.68 0.29 5.19
CA TYR A 6 -7.57 1.09 5.70
C TYR A 6 -6.36 0.21 6.02
N ALA A 7 -5.16 0.68 5.64
CA ALA A 7 -3.89 0.03 5.99
C ALA A 7 -3.34 0.49 7.34
N HIS A 8 -3.55 1.77 7.66
CA HIS A 8 -3.08 2.40 8.90
C HIS A 8 -4.15 3.31 9.49
N SER A 9 -4.33 3.21 10.80
CA SER A 9 -5.07 4.18 11.60
C SER A 9 -4.18 5.33 12.03
N ALA A 10 -4.80 6.47 12.36
CA ALA A 10 -4.15 7.58 13.02
C ALA A 10 -4.75 7.75 14.43
N ASP A 11 -3.90 7.68 15.45
CA ASP A 11 -4.34 7.72 16.85
C ASP A 11 -5.10 9.00 17.18
N ASN A 12 -6.28 8.84 17.80
CA ASN A 12 -7.19 9.93 18.17
C ASN A 12 -7.63 10.83 17.00
N GLN A 13 -7.52 10.35 15.76
CA GLN A 13 -7.95 11.08 14.57
C GLN A 13 -9.14 10.40 13.88
N PRO A 14 -10.05 11.17 13.25
CA PRO A 14 -11.15 10.59 12.47
C PRO A 14 -10.64 9.82 11.25
N TYR A 15 -11.49 8.93 10.71
CA TYR A 15 -11.20 8.09 9.54
C TYR A 15 -10.69 8.86 8.32
N ALA A 16 -11.01 10.15 8.19
CA ALA A 16 -10.49 11.01 7.13
C ALA A 16 -8.96 11.16 7.14
N HIS A 17 -8.30 10.89 8.28
CA HIS A 17 -6.84 10.89 8.41
C HIS A 17 -6.22 9.50 8.34
N TRP A 18 -7.04 8.45 8.27
CA TRP A 18 -6.53 7.09 8.16
C TRP A 18 -6.06 6.85 6.73
N GLN A 19 -4.98 6.07 6.58
CA GLN A 19 -4.46 5.75 5.26
C GLN A 19 -5.30 4.63 4.64
N THR A 20 -5.88 4.88 3.47
CA THR A 20 -6.62 3.85 2.74
C THR A 20 -5.69 2.72 2.29
N LEU A 21 -6.22 1.51 2.24
CA LEU A 21 -5.43 0.34 1.83
C LEU A 21 -4.94 0.45 0.38
N ALA A 22 -5.76 1.03 -0.50
CA ALA A 22 -5.38 1.27 -1.89
C ALA A 22 -4.22 2.28 -2.03
N ASP A 23 -4.26 3.41 -1.30
CA ASP A 23 -3.17 4.39 -1.29
C ASP A 23 -1.88 3.79 -0.74
N HIS A 24 -1.98 3.02 0.34
CA HIS A 24 -0.86 2.33 0.94
C HIS A 24 -0.21 1.32 -0.02
N ALA A 25 -1.01 0.45 -0.62
CA ALA A 25 -0.55 -0.56 -1.57
C ALA A 25 0.26 0.07 -2.72
N HIS A 26 -0.30 1.09 -3.38
CA HIS A 26 0.39 1.77 -4.48
C HIS A 26 1.68 2.46 -4.03
N LYS A 27 1.68 3.18 -2.90
CA LYS A 27 2.88 3.83 -2.39
C LYS A 27 4.00 2.85 -2.04
N VAL A 28 3.66 1.72 -1.42
CA VAL A 28 4.64 0.67 -1.10
C VAL A 28 5.15 0.01 -2.39
N GLY A 29 4.28 -0.24 -3.36
CA GLY A 29 4.66 -0.74 -4.68
C GLY A 29 5.67 0.16 -5.39
N GLU A 30 5.37 1.46 -5.52
CA GLU A 30 6.27 2.43 -6.16
C GLU A 30 7.62 2.53 -5.45
N MET A 31 7.61 2.54 -4.11
CA MET A 31 8.85 2.58 -3.33
C MET A 31 9.67 1.29 -3.49
N ALA A 32 9.03 0.12 -3.49
CA ALA A 32 9.69 -1.16 -3.74
C ALA A 32 10.29 -1.23 -5.16
N ALA A 33 9.56 -0.74 -6.16
CA ALA A 33 10.04 -0.64 -7.54
C ALA A 33 11.28 0.26 -7.63
N ALA A 34 11.27 1.42 -6.95
CA ALA A 34 12.40 2.35 -6.92
C ALA A 34 13.65 1.71 -6.30
N PHE A 35 13.51 0.96 -5.20
CA PHE A 35 14.63 0.21 -4.62
C PHE A 35 15.15 -0.89 -5.54
N ALA A 36 14.26 -1.59 -6.24
CA ALA A 36 14.61 -2.68 -7.13
C ALA A 36 15.21 -2.24 -8.48
N ALA A 37 15.16 -0.95 -8.79
CA ALA A 37 15.69 -0.40 -10.04
C ALA A 37 17.18 -0.64 -10.22
N ALA A 38 17.95 -0.67 -9.13
CA ALA A 38 19.39 -0.91 -9.17
C ALA A 38 19.78 -2.29 -9.74
N PHE A 39 18.86 -3.26 -9.76
CA PHE A 39 19.10 -4.62 -10.24
C PHE A 39 18.05 -5.13 -11.23
N GLY A 40 17.30 -4.21 -11.85
CA GLY A 40 16.38 -4.53 -12.96
C GLY A 40 15.12 -5.32 -12.56
N ALA A 41 14.71 -5.28 -11.28
CA ALA A 41 13.57 -6.05 -10.77
C ALA A 41 12.38 -5.17 -10.34
N GLN A 42 12.23 -3.98 -10.94
CA GLN A 42 11.21 -3.00 -10.56
C GLN A 42 9.80 -3.58 -10.57
N GLU A 43 9.43 -4.32 -11.63
CA GLU A 43 8.05 -4.78 -11.81
C GLU A 43 7.64 -5.84 -10.78
N ILE A 44 8.51 -6.84 -10.54
CA ILE A 44 8.24 -7.86 -9.51
C ILE A 44 8.20 -7.26 -8.12
N ALA A 45 9.08 -6.28 -7.82
CA ALA A 45 9.08 -5.59 -6.55
C ALA A 45 7.82 -4.72 -6.36
N ARG A 46 7.36 -4.03 -7.42
CA ARG A 46 6.12 -3.24 -7.41
C ARG A 46 4.94 -4.10 -6.99
N TYR A 47 4.69 -5.19 -7.71
CA TYR A 47 3.55 -6.06 -7.43
C TYR A 47 3.67 -6.78 -6.09
N THR A 48 4.89 -7.15 -5.68
CA THR A 48 5.12 -7.72 -4.34
C THR A 48 4.78 -6.70 -3.25
N GLY A 49 5.17 -5.44 -3.42
CA GLY A 49 4.85 -4.34 -2.50
C GLY A 49 3.36 -4.01 -2.44
N GLU A 50 2.69 -3.94 -3.59
CA GLU A 50 1.25 -3.70 -3.68
C GLU A 50 0.42 -4.79 -3.00
N LEU A 51 0.87 -6.05 -3.08
CA LEU A 51 0.12 -7.21 -2.58
C LEU A 51 0.49 -7.65 -1.16
N HIS A 52 1.52 -7.07 -0.54
CA HIS A 52 2.04 -7.57 0.75
C HIS A 52 0.98 -7.58 1.87
N ASP A 53 0.05 -6.63 1.83
CA ASP A 53 -1.00 -6.39 2.82
C ASP A 53 -2.40 -6.79 2.32
N LEU A 54 -2.50 -7.60 1.25
CA LEU A 54 -3.76 -7.99 0.62
C LEU A 54 -4.78 -8.59 1.62
N GLY A 55 -4.29 -9.24 2.67
CA GLY A 55 -5.12 -9.79 3.74
C GLY A 55 -5.95 -8.74 4.51
N LYS A 56 -5.63 -7.45 4.43
CA LYS A 56 -6.40 -6.36 5.07
C LYS A 56 -7.70 -6.01 4.33
N TYR A 57 -8.02 -6.67 3.21
CA TYR A 57 -9.31 -6.56 2.51
C TYR A 57 -10.42 -7.46 3.10
N SER A 58 -10.21 -8.07 4.27
CA SER A 58 -11.20 -8.91 4.97
C SER A 58 -11.96 -8.17 6.06
#